data_AF-A0A953ZXT2-F1
#
_entry.id   AF-A0A953ZXT2-F1
#
_cell.length_a   1.000
_cell.length_b   1.000
_cell.length_c   1.000
_cell.angle_alpha   90.00
_cell.angle_beta   90.00
_cell.angle_gamma   90.00
#
_symmetry.space_group_name_H-M   'P 1'
#
loop_
_entity.id
_entity.type
_entity.pdbx_description
1 polymer ?
#
loop_
_entity_poly.entity_id
_entity_poly.type
_entity_poly.pdbx_seq_one_letter_code
_entity_poly.pdbx_strand_id
1 'polypeptide(L)'
;KRAGIAVSDIDYVNAHGTGTTDNDRAEGRALQHLFGDAVPPVSSTKRVFGHTLGAAGAIEAVACILAMRDGFLPGTPGLVDPDPECAILPLRETRSDDARVVLSNSFGFGGNNSCLCLGRADSR
;
A
#
# COMPACT_ATOMS: atom_id res chain seq x y z
N LYS A 1 -1.17 -6.70 14.95
CA LYS A 1 -1.99 -7.49 15.91
C LYS A 1 -2.20 -8.94 15.47
N ARG A 2 -2.99 -9.26 14.41
CA ARG A 2 -3.22 -10.68 14.00
C ARG A 2 -1.95 -11.39 13.53
N ALA A 3 -1.10 -10.70 12.78
CA ALA A 3 0.17 -11.24 12.29
C ALA A 3 1.27 -11.33 13.38
N GLY A 4 1.01 -10.90 14.62
CA GLY A 4 2.01 -10.95 15.70
C GLY A 4 3.18 -9.96 15.59
N ILE A 5 3.21 -9.09 14.56
CA ILE A 5 4.26 -8.11 14.33
C ILE A 5 3.92 -6.71 14.87
N ALA A 6 4.94 -5.89 15.08
CA ALA A 6 4.83 -4.48 15.42
C ALA A 6 4.56 -3.62 14.16
N VAL A 7 4.01 -2.42 14.39
CA VAL A 7 3.75 -1.46 13.30
C VAL A 7 5.08 -0.99 12.67
N SER A 8 6.13 -0.88 13.48
CA SER A 8 7.49 -0.52 13.04
C SER A 8 8.15 -1.57 12.14
N ASP A 9 7.61 -2.79 12.07
CA ASP A 9 8.16 -3.86 11.25
C ASP A 9 7.64 -3.81 9.81
N ILE A 10 6.70 -2.91 9.49
CA ILE A 10 6.14 -2.76 8.14
C ILE A 10 7.10 -1.92 7.30
N ASP A 11 7.61 -2.50 6.23
CA ASP A 11 8.56 -1.85 5.32
C ASP A 11 7.87 -1.10 4.17
N TYR A 12 6.66 -1.51 3.79
CA TYR A 12 5.94 -0.95 2.64
C TYR A 12 4.43 -1.15 2.73
N VAL A 13 3.67 -0.21 2.14
CA VAL A 13 2.22 -0.30 2.00
C VAL A 13 1.82 -0.14 0.52
N ASN A 14 1.23 -1.19 -0.06
CA ASN A 14 0.42 -1.04 -1.26
C ASN A 14 -0.98 -0.57 -0.84
N ALA A 15 -1.23 0.73 -1.00
CA ALA A 15 -2.49 1.37 -0.69
C ALA A 15 -3.62 0.86 -1.59
N HIS A 16 -4.86 1.00 -1.12
CA HIS A 16 -6.02 0.81 -1.96
C HIS A 16 -6.06 1.89 -3.06
N GLY A 17 -5.77 3.15 -2.76
CA GLY A 17 -5.42 4.19 -3.74
C GLY A 17 -6.21 4.15 -5.06
N THR A 18 -7.52 4.41 -5.00
CA THR A 18 -8.42 4.38 -6.16
C THR A 18 -8.23 5.56 -7.11
N GLY A 19 -7.52 6.61 -6.66
CA GLY A 19 -7.46 7.88 -7.36
C GLY A 19 -8.67 8.78 -7.10
N THR A 20 -9.60 8.35 -6.25
CA THR A 20 -10.72 9.20 -5.82
C THR A 20 -10.31 10.00 -4.59
N THR A 21 -10.61 11.30 -4.61
CA THR A 21 -10.16 12.25 -3.57
C THR A 21 -10.53 11.80 -2.16
N ASP A 22 -11.78 11.38 -1.93
CA ASP A 22 -12.24 10.99 -0.60
C ASP A 22 -11.59 9.69 -0.10
N ASN A 23 -11.45 8.69 -0.97
CA ASN A 23 -10.80 7.42 -0.61
C ASN A 23 -9.33 7.65 -0.25
N ASP A 24 -8.60 8.33 -1.12
CA ASP A 24 -7.16 8.46 -0.99
C ASP A 24 -6.79 9.34 0.22
N ARG A 25 -7.56 10.41 0.49
CA ARG A 25 -7.42 11.20 1.72
C ARG A 25 -7.78 10.39 2.97
N ALA A 26 -8.86 9.61 2.94
CA ALA A 26 -9.26 8.80 4.08
C ALA A 26 -8.22 7.73 4.41
N GLU A 27 -7.69 7.05 3.39
CA GLU A 27 -6.60 6.08 3.52
C GLU A 27 -5.32 6.74 4.03
N GLY A 28 -4.93 7.89 3.49
CA GLY A 28 -3.78 8.64 3.96
C GLY A 28 -3.88 9.02 5.43
N ARG A 29 -5.04 9.51 5.88
CA ARG A 29 -5.29 9.80 7.30
C ARG A 29 -5.23 8.54 8.17
N ALA A 30 -5.76 7.42 7.71
CA ALA A 30 -5.69 6.15 8.43
C ALA A 30 -4.24 5.67 8.60
N LEU A 31 -3.42 5.82 7.57
CA LEU A 31 -1.99 5.50 7.62
C LEU A 31 -1.23 6.45 8.56
N GLN A 32 -1.45 7.77 8.45
CA GLN A 32 -0.86 8.75 9.38
C GLN A 32 -1.26 8.48 10.83
N HIS A 33 -2.51 8.09 11.09
CA HIS A 33 -2.97 7.74 12.42
C HIS A 33 -2.30 6.47 12.98
N LEU A 34 -2.07 5.47 12.12
CA LEU A 34 -1.46 4.20 12.52
C LEU A 34 0.06 4.33 12.73
N PHE A 35 0.76 5.02 11.83
CA PHE A 35 2.21 5.08 11.79
C PHE A 35 2.80 6.36 12.41
N GLY A 36 2.00 7.41 12.60
CA GLY A 36 2.51 8.73 12.98
C GLY A 36 3.47 9.26 11.93
N ASP A 37 4.59 9.85 12.37
CA ASP A 37 5.61 10.39 11.46
C ASP A 37 6.49 9.32 10.78
N ALA A 38 6.32 8.04 11.15
CA ALA A 38 7.08 6.91 10.63
C ALA A 38 6.29 6.11 9.58
N VAL A 39 5.49 6.80 8.74
CA VAL A 39 4.78 6.14 7.64
C VAL A 39 5.82 5.49 6.70
N PRO A 40 5.75 4.18 6.45
CA PRO A 40 6.63 3.53 5.49
C PRO A 40 6.33 4.04 4.07
N PRO A 41 7.20 3.78 3.09
CA PRO A 41 6.88 4.04 1.70
C PRO A 41 5.51 3.46 1.30
N VAL A 42 4.72 4.27 0.59
CA VAL A 42 3.36 3.91 0.16
C VAL A 42 3.26 4.08 -1.35
N SER A 43 2.56 3.20 -2.07
CA SER A 43 2.18 3.45 -3.45
C SER A 43 0.83 2.82 -3.81
N SER A 44 0.31 3.11 -5.01
CA SER A 44 -0.86 2.42 -5.56
C SER A 44 -0.53 1.81 -6.92
N THR A 45 -0.78 0.51 -7.04
CA THR A 45 -0.58 -0.25 -8.28
C THR A 45 -1.80 -0.22 -9.21
N LYS A 46 -2.95 0.31 -8.75
CA LYS A 46 -4.20 0.36 -9.56
C LYS A 46 -4.05 1.13 -10.85
N ARG A 47 -3.12 2.07 -10.94
CA ARG A 47 -2.90 2.80 -12.19
C ARG A 47 -2.23 1.95 -13.29
N VAL A 48 -1.63 0.81 -12.93
CA VAL A 48 -1.04 -0.15 -13.89
C VAL A 48 -2.12 -1.01 -14.55
N PHE A 49 -3.03 -1.58 -13.76
CA PHE A 49 -4.01 -2.59 -14.23
C PHE A 49 -5.47 -2.15 -14.12
N GLY A 50 -5.73 -0.91 -13.69
CA GLY A 50 -7.07 -0.38 -13.44
C GLY A 50 -7.68 -0.87 -12.12
N HIS A 51 -8.91 -0.42 -11.85
CA HIS A 51 -9.65 -0.87 -10.68
C HIS A 51 -10.55 -2.07 -11.04
N THR A 52 -10.04 -3.28 -10.85
CA THR A 52 -10.71 -4.54 -11.23
C THR A 52 -11.76 -5.04 -10.21
N LEU A 53 -12.33 -4.11 -9.42
CA LEU A 53 -13.34 -4.37 -8.39
C LEU A 53 -12.93 -5.51 -7.45
N GLY A 54 -13.74 -6.58 -7.37
CA GLY A 54 -13.48 -7.71 -6.47
C GLY A 54 -12.17 -8.44 -6.73
N ALA A 55 -11.59 -8.33 -7.93
CA ALA A 55 -10.29 -8.93 -8.24
C ALA A 55 -9.11 -8.08 -7.78
N ALA A 56 -9.32 -6.79 -7.45
CA ALA A 56 -8.23 -5.86 -7.16
C ALA A 56 -7.36 -6.36 -6.01
N GLY A 57 -7.97 -6.78 -4.89
CA GLY A 57 -7.21 -7.24 -3.72
C GLY A 57 -6.31 -8.45 -4.00
N ALA A 58 -6.73 -9.38 -4.87
CA ALA A 58 -5.91 -10.53 -5.25
C ALA A 58 -4.73 -10.13 -6.14
N ILE A 59 -4.97 -9.24 -7.12
CA ILE A 59 -3.91 -8.73 -8.01
C ILE A 59 -2.88 -7.92 -7.20
N GLU A 60 -3.34 -7.09 -6.28
CA GLU A 60 -2.50 -6.28 -5.39
C GLU A 60 -1.66 -7.14 -4.44
N ALA A 61 -2.23 -8.22 -3.89
CA ALA A 61 -1.48 -9.18 -3.10
C ALA A 61 -0.36 -9.85 -3.92
N VAL A 62 -0.63 -10.25 -5.16
CA VAL A 62 0.39 -10.80 -6.07
C VAL A 62 1.46 -9.75 -6.36
N ALA A 63 1.09 -8.50 -6.63
CA ALA A 63 2.06 -7.42 -6.84
C ALA A 63 2.97 -7.21 -5.63
N CYS A 64 2.43 -7.25 -4.40
CA CYS A 64 3.21 -7.18 -3.17
C CYS A 64 4.17 -8.37 -3.02
N ILE A 65 3.74 -9.58 -3.35
CA ILE A 65 4.59 -10.77 -3.31
C ILE A 65 5.75 -10.65 -4.31
N LEU A 66 5.47 -10.18 -5.54
CA LEU A 66 6.49 -9.97 -6.55
C LEU A 66 7.48 -8.87 -6.13
N ALA A 67 6.98 -7.76 -5.58
CA ALA A 67 7.79 -6.66 -5.04
C ALA A 67 8.80 -7.16 -3.98
N MET A 68 8.32 -7.93 -2.99
CA MET A 68 9.19 -8.53 -1.96
C MET A 68 10.16 -9.58 -2.53
N ARG A 69 9.70 -10.40 -3.49
CA ARG A 69 10.52 -11.47 -4.09
C ARG A 69 11.66 -10.90 -4.93
N ASP A 70 11.36 -9.87 -5.71
CA ASP A 70 12.26 -9.32 -6.72
C ASP A 70 13.04 -8.10 -6.22
N GLY A 71 12.79 -7.63 -5.00
CA GLY A 71 13.57 -6.56 -4.35
C GLY A 71 13.28 -5.17 -4.91
N PHE A 72 12.00 -4.81 -5.06
CA PHE A 72 11.61 -3.47 -5.46
C PHE A 72 10.30 -3.02 -4.82
N LEU A 73 10.09 -1.71 -4.69
CA LEU A 73 8.77 -1.13 -4.37
C LEU A 73 8.19 -0.49 -5.63
N PRO A 74 6.95 -0.83 -6.04
CA PRO A 74 6.34 -0.21 -7.20
C PRO A 74 6.07 1.27 -6.93
N GLY A 75 6.33 2.12 -7.93
CA GLY A 75 5.84 3.50 -7.91
C GLY A 75 4.34 3.58 -8.18
N THR A 76 3.80 4.79 -8.11
CA THR A 76 2.41 5.14 -8.48
C THR A 76 2.43 5.83 -9.86
N PRO A 77 2.25 5.08 -10.97
CA PRO A 77 2.42 5.66 -12.30
C PRO A 77 1.47 6.82 -12.56
N GLY A 78 1.99 7.91 -13.12
CA GLY A 78 1.19 9.09 -13.46
C GLY A 78 0.79 9.97 -12.27
N LEU A 79 1.40 9.80 -11.09
CA LEU A 79 1.31 10.77 -10.00
C LEU A 79 2.17 12.00 -10.31
N VAL A 80 1.51 13.07 -10.80
CA VAL A 80 2.18 14.33 -11.19
C VAL A 80 1.95 15.42 -10.14
N ASP A 81 0.70 15.64 -9.76
CA ASP A 81 0.31 16.66 -8.79
C ASP A 81 -0.39 15.98 -7.60
N PRO A 82 0.35 15.66 -6.52
CA PRO A 82 -0.21 14.99 -5.36
C PRO A 82 -1.14 15.94 -4.62
N ASP A 83 -2.27 15.42 -4.16
CA ASP A 83 -3.24 16.18 -3.39
C ASP A 83 -2.60 16.70 -2.08
N PRO A 84 -2.52 18.02 -1.87
CA PRO A 84 -1.90 18.60 -0.68
C PRO A 84 -2.66 18.27 0.61
N GLU A 85 -3.91 17.84 0.53
CA GLU A 85 -4.72 17.42 1.68
C GLU A 85 -4.63 15.91 1.95
N CYS A 86 -3.93 15.15 1.11
CA CYS A 86 -3.59 13.77 1.42
C CYS A 86 -2.47 13.75 2.46
N ALA A 87 -2.70 13.09 3.58
CA ALA A 87 -1.74 13.07 4.70
C ALA A 87 -0.43 12.30 4.40
N ILE A 88 -0.34 11.64 3.24
CA ILE A 88 0.83 10.89 2.80
C ILE A 88 1.22 11.29 1.39
N LEU A 89 2.50 11.15 1.06
CA LEU A 89 3.02 11.30 -0.30
C LEU A 89 3.41 9.92 -0.86
N PRO A 90 2.66 9.37 -1.83
CA PRO A 90 3.01 8.08 -2.42
C PRO A 90 4.29 8.16 -3.26
N LEU A 91 4.99 7.03 -3.37
CA LEU A 91 6.11 6.85 -4.31
C LEU A 91 5.64 7.15 -5.73
N ARG A 92 6.33 8.04 -6.42
CA ARG A 92 6.08 8.36 -7.84
C ARG A 92 6.71 7.32 -8.76
N GLU A 93 7.92 6.90 -8.42
CA GLU A 93 8.75 6.01 -9.23
C GLU A 93 9.05 4.72 -8.47
N THR A 94 9.20 3.63 -9.25
CA THR A 94 9.68 2.36 -8.72
C THR A 94 11.11 2.50 -8.25
N ARG A 95 11.44 1.93 -7.09
CA ARG A 95 12.81 1.92 -6.56
C ARG A 95 13.19 0.52 -6.07
N SER A 96 14.49 0.22 -6.09
CA SER A 96 15.03 -0.98 -5.46
C SER A 96 14.92 -0.88 -3.94
N ASP A 97 14.47 -1.96 -3.29
CA ASP A 97 14.24 -2.03 -1.85
C ASP A 97 14.08 -3.50 -1.43
N ASP A 98 14.53 -3.90 -0.24
CA ASP A 98 14.46 -5.29 0.24
C ASP A 98 13.39 -5.44 1.32
N ALA A 99 12.16 -4.99 1.02
CA ALA A 99 11.04 -5.06 1.95
C ALA A 99 10.73 -6.51 2.35
N ARG A 100 10.65 -6.74 3.66
CA ARG A 100 10.43 -8.06 4.28
C ARG A 100 8.99 -8.25 4.70
N VAL A 101 8.34 -7.16 5.13
CA VAL A 101 6.94 -7.16 5.56
C VAL A 101 6.20 -6.01 4.91
N VAL A 102 5.08 -6.34 4.26
CA VAL A 102 4.28 -5.37 3.51
C VAL A 102 2.80 -5.46 3.85
N LEU A 103 2.10 -4.34 3.77
CA LEU A 103 0.64 -4.28 3.83
C LEU A 103 0.05 -4.12 2.43
N SER A 104 -1.03 -4.84 2.15
CA SER A 104 -1.88 -4.66 0.96
C SER A 104 -3.28 -4.27 1.41
N ASN A 105 -3.67 -3.02 1.18
CA ASN A 105 -4.96 -2.48 1.55
C ASN A 105 -6.01 -2.68 0.45
N SER A 106 -7.24 -3.02 0.84
CA SER A 106 -8.36 -3.22 -0.09
C SER A 106 -9.66 -2.75 0.53
N PHE A 107 -10.18 -1.61 0.04
CA PHE A 107 -11.35 -0.95 0.58
C PHE A 107 -12.49 -0.97 -0.44
N GLY A 108 -13.58 -1.64 -0.11
CA GLY A 108 -14.74 -1.80 -0.98
C GLY A 108 -15.91 -0.93 -0.55
N PHE A 109 -16.87 -0.78 -1.46
CA PHE A 109 -18.14 -0.12 -1.17
C PHE A 109 -18.84 -0.71 0.05
N GLY A 110 -19.65 0.11 0.73
CA GLY A 110 -20.36 -0.29 1.94
C GLY A 110 -19.49 -0.33 3.20
N GLY A 111 -18.29 0.25 3.17
CA GLY A 111 -17.39 0.30 4.32
C GLY A 111 -16.59 -0.98 4.55
N ASN A 112 -16.39 -1.78 3.49
CA ASN A 112 -15.66 -3.03 3.57
C ASN A 112 -14.14 -2.78 3.54
N ASN A 113 -13.52 -2.68 4.71
CA ASN A 113 -12.08 -2.42 4.82
C ASN A 113 -11.30 -3.70 5.15
N SER A 114 -10.49 -4.17 4.20
CA SER A 114 -9.62 -5.34 4.37
C SER A 114 -8.15 -4.95 4.20
N CYS A 115 -7.28 -5.62 4.95
CA CYS A 115 -5.83 -5.45 4.85
C CYS A 115 -5.16 -6.81 5.02
N LEU A 116 -4.23 -7.13 4.12
CA LEU A 116 -3.35 -8.29 4.24
C LEU A 116 -1.97 -7.83 4.69
N CYS A 117 -1.42 -8.53 5.69
CA CYS A 117 -0.03 -8.39 6.10
C CYS A 117 0.73 -9.59 5.55
N LEU A 118 1.68 -9.34 4.66
CA LEU A 118 2.48 -10.35 3.99
C LEU A 118 3.94 -10.21 4.45
N GLY A 119 4.57 -11.30 4.84
CA GLY A 119 5.98 -11.32 5.22
C GLY A 119 6.73 -12.42 4.48
N ARG A 120 8.01 -12.20 4.15
CA ARG A 120 8.83 -13.25 3.54
C ARG A 120 9.02 -14.40 4.54
N ALA A 121 9.14 -15.64 4.04
CA ALA A 121 9.24 -16.82 4.89
C ALA A 121 10.55 -16.85 5.73
N ASP A 122 11.59 -16.17 5.27
CA ASP A 122 12.88 -15.98 5.95
C ASP A 122 12.89 -14.80 6.95
N SER A 123 11.72 -14.18 7.22
CA SER A 123 11.58 -12.99 8.08
C SER A 123 11.50 -13.23 9.59
N ARG A 124 12.04 -14.34 10.11
CA ARG A 124 11.97 -14.65 11.55
C ARG A 124 13.21 -14.22 12.31
#